data_AF-A0A6A1YU01-F1
#
_entry.id   AF-A0A6A1YU01-F1
#
_cell.length_a   1.000
_cell.length_b   1.000
_cell.length_c   1.000
_cell.angle_alpha   90.00
_cell.angle_beta   90.00
_cell.angle_gamma   90.00
#
_symmetry.space_group_name_H-M   'P 1'
#
loop_
_entity.id
_entity.type
_entity.pdbx_description
1 polymer ?
#
loop_
_entity_poly.entity_id
_entity_poly.type
_entity_poly.pdbx_seq_one_letter_code
_entity_poly.pdbx_strand_id
1 'polypeptide(L)' 'GTVERHNGLIRRFIPKGDYIHNYSLQQIINIETWCNSLPRKILAYHTPDEIFERELDQIYQTA' A
#
# COMPACT_ATOMS: atom_id res chain seq x y z
N GLY A 1 -9.31 2.97 -12.66
CA GLY A 1 -9.77 2.94 -11.27
C GLY A 1 -8.60 2.88 -10.31
N THR A 2 -8.92 2.98 -9.03
CA THR A 2 -7.97 2.92 -7.92
C THR A 2 -7.32 1.54 -7.80
N VAL A 3 -8.08 0.48 -8.08
CA VAL A 3 -7.63 -0.92 -8.04
C VAL A 3 -6.57 -1.20 -9.11
N GLU A 4 -6.76 -0.73 -10.34
CA GLU A 4 -5.80 -0.99 -11.43
C GLU A 4 -4.46 -0.29 -11.19
N ARG A 5 -4.50 0.93 -10.63
CA ARG A 5 -3.30 1.66 -10.19
C ARG A 5 -2.57 0.92 -9.06
N HIS A 6 -3.31 0.33 -8.13
CA HIS A 6 -2.73 -0.44 -7.03
C HIS A 6 -2.13 -1.77 -7.52
N ASN A 7 -2.83 -2.49 -8.40
CA ASN A 7 -2.29 -3.69 -9.04
C ASN A 7 -0.99 -3.38 -9.81
N GLY A 8 -0.91 -2.22 -10.46
CA GLY A 8 0.32 -1.76 -11.11
C GLY A 8 1.51 -1.57 -10.17
N LEU A 9 1.29 -1.28 -8.89
CA LEU A 9 2.35 -1.24 -7.87
C LEU A 9 2.85 -2.65 -7.53
N ILE A 10 1.93 -3.56 -7.21
CA ILE A 10 2.25 -4.94 -6.85
C ILE A 10 3.00 -5.62 -8.00
N ARG A 11 2.62 -5.34 -9.26
CA ARG A 11 3.28 -5.89 -10.45
C ARG A 11 4.74 -5.46 -10.65
N ARG A 12 5.25 -4.50 -9.88
CA ARG A 12 6.68 -4.19 -9.85
C ARG A 12 7.51 -5.26 -9.15
N PHE A 13 6.89 -6.01 -8.24
CA PHE A 13 7.53 -7.05 -7.45
C PHE A 13 7.07 -8.46 -7.84
N ILE A 14 5.82 -8.60 -8.31
CA ILE A 14 5.24 -9.86 -8.76
C ILE A 14 4.89 -9.75 -10.26
N PRO A 15 5.82 -10.07 -11.15
CA PRO A 15 5.63 -9.94 -12.59
C PRO A 15 4.40 -10.71 -13.10
N LYS A 16 3.87 -10.29 -14.25
CA LYS A 16 2.76 -11.01 -14.88
C LYS A 16 3.23 -12.40 -15.30
N GLY A 17 2.42 -13.42 -15.01
CA GLY A 17 2.76 -14.83 -15.26
C GLY A 17 3.44 -15.52 -14.08
N ASP A 18 3.89 -14.75 -13.09
CA ASP A 18 4.34 -15.30 -11.82
C ASP A 18 3.18 -15.40 -10.82
N TYR A 19 3.22 -16.44 -9.99
CA TYR A 19 2.18 -16.74 -9.02
C TYR A 19 2.58 -16.20 -7.65
N ILE A 20 1.66 -15.52 -6.99
CA ILE A 20 1.85 -14.98 -5.62
C ILE A 20 2.29 -16.08 -4.65
N HIS A 21 1.86 -17.33 -4.85
CA HIS A 21 2.25 -18.47 -4.01
C HIS A 21 3.77 -18.77 -3.98
N ASN A 22 4.52 -18.29 -4.98
CA ASN A 22 5.98 -18.45 -5.03
C ASN A 22 6.71 -17.51 -4.06
N TYR A 23 6.00 -16.55 -3.48
CA TYR A 23 6.56 -15.53 -2.60
C TYR A 23 6.27 -15.93 -1.16
N SER A 24 7.30 -15.86 -0.32
CA SER A 24 7.17 -16.03 1.12
C SER A 24 6.27 -14.95 1.72
N LEU A 25 5.65 -15.25 2.85
CA LEU A 25 4.87 -14.27 3.61
C LEU A 25 5.67 -12.99 3.89
N GLN A 26 6.96 -13.11 4.22
CA GLN A 26 7.82 -11.95 4.46
C GLN A 26 7.98 -11.08 3.22
N GLN A 27 8.08 -11.67 2.03
CA GLN A 27 8.12 -10.89 0.79
C GLN A 27 6.81 -10.16 0.55
N ILE A 28 5.68 -10.80 0.84
CA ILE A 28 4.36 -10.16 0.72
C ILE A 28 4.23 -8.98 1.69
N ILE A 29 4.63 -9.15 2.95
CA ILE A 29 4.64 -8.08 3.96
C ILE A 29 5.55 -6.92 3.52
N ASN A 30 6.72 -7.21 2.95
CA ASN A 30 7.62 -6.17 2.47
C ASN A 30 7.01 -5.37 1.30
N ILE A 31 6.30 -6.05 0.38
CA ILE A 31 5.60 -5.39 -0.74
C ILE A 31 4.46 -4.51 -0.22
N GLU A 32 3.69 -5.01 0.74
CA GLU A 32 2.61 -4.27 1.39
C GLU A 32 3.14 -3.02 2.11
N THR A 33 4.15 -3.18 2.95
CA THR A 33 4.84 -2.07 3.65
C THR A 33 5.38 -1.04 2.65
N TRP A 34 5.95 -1.50 1.54
CA TRP A 34 6.41 -0.60 0.48
C TRP A 34 5.25 0.17 -0.18
N CYS A 35 4.11 -0.50 -0.41
CA CYS A 35 2.94 0.16 -0.99
C CYS A 35 2.38 1.24 -0.06
N ASN A 36 2.37 0.99 1.25
CA ASN A 36 1.83 1.90 2.25
C ASN A 36 2.77 3.04 2.64
N SER A 37 4.09 2.83 2.50
CA SER A 37 5.12 3.87 2.69
C SER A 37 5.40 4.70 1.43
N LEU A 38 4.79 4.38 0.28
CA LEU A 38 5.03 5.10 -0.97
C LEU A 38 4.25 6.43 -1.01
N PRO A 39 4.92 7.59 -1.14
CA PRO A 39 4.26 8.88 -1.36
C PRO A 39 3.34 8.89 -2.58
N ARG A 40 2.09 9.35 -2.43
CA ARG A 40 1.09 9.36 -3.51
C ARG A 40 0.70 10.80 -3.86
N LYS A 41 0.80 11.16 -5.14
CA LYS A 41 0.37 12.49 -5.62
C LYS A 41 -1.09 12.83 -5.25
N ILE A 42 -1.99 11.85 -5.25
CA ILE A 42 -3.40 12.03 -4.85
C ILE A 42 -3.56 12.39 -3.37
N LEU A 43 -2.61 12.01 -2.54
CA LEU A 43 -2.55 12.32 -1.11
C LEU A 43 -1.64 13.54 -0.86
N ALA A 44 -1.50 14.45 -1.83
CA ALA A 44 -0.56 15.57 -1.75
C ALA A 44 0.89 15.15 -1.42
N TYR A 45 1.30 13.98 -1.91
CA TYR A 45 2.60 13.35 -1.64
C TYR A 45 2.80 12.84 -0.20
N HIS A 46 1.74 12.72 0.58
CA HIS A 46 1.75 11.89 1.79
C HIS A 46 1.72 10.39 1.44
N THR A 47 2.13 9.59 2.42
CA THR A 47 2.02 8.13 2.33
C THR A 47 0.63 7.67 2.79
N PRO A 48 0.12 6.53 2.29
CA PRO A 48 -1.07 5.91 2.84
C PRO A 48 -1.03 5.71 4.36
N ASP A 49 0.12 5.31 4.92
CA ASP A 49 0.30 5.15 6.38
C ASP A 49 0.07 6.48 7.13
N GLU A 50 0.68 7.58 6.67
CA GLU A 50 0.52 8.90 7.31
C GLU A 50 -0.94 9.37 7.32
N ILE A 51 -1.66 9.12 6.23
CA ILE A 51 -3.07 9.48 6.14
C ILE A 51 -3.91 8.57 7.04
N PHE A 52 -3.63 7.26 7.04
CA PHE A 52 -4.36 6.31 7.86
C PHE A 52 -4.25 6.64 9.36
N GLU A 53 -3.04 6.89 9.87
CA GLU A 53 -2.82 7.28 11.26
C GLU A 53 -3.55 8.58 11.62
N ARG A 54 -3.53 9.59 10.73
CA ARG A 54 -4.23 10.86 10.95
C ARG A 54 -5.76 10.69 11.01
N GLU A 55 -6.32 9.79 10.21
CA GLU A 55 -7.75 9.48 10.25
C GLU A 55 -8.12 8.70 11.53
N LEU A 56 -7.26 7.78 11.98
CA LEU A 56 -7.44 7.09 13.26
C LEU A 56 -7.44 8.08 14.43
N ASP A 57 -6.45 8.99 14.48
CA ASP A 57 -6.37 10.03 15.51
C ASP A 57 -7.66 10.86 15.58
N GLN A 58 -8.24 11.24 14.43
CA GLN A 58 -9.51 11.96 14.38
C GLN A 58 -10.66 11.15 14.96
N ILE A 59 -10.77 9.87 14.61
CA ILE A 59 -11.82 8.98 15.13
C ILE A 59 -11.70 8.84 16.65
N TYR A 60 -10.49 8.63 17.17
CA TYR A 60 -10.25 8.43 18.60
C TYR A 60 -10.33 9.72 19.42
N GLN A 61 -10.06 10.89 18.85
CA GLN A 61 -10.28 12.18 19.52
C GLN A 61 -11.76 12.57 19.61
N THR A 62 -12.60 12.00 18.75
CA THR A 62 -14.05 12.30 18.70
C THR A 62 -14.86 11.30 19.53
N ALA A 63 -14.24 10.22 20.01
CA ALA A 63 -14.83 9.18 20.87
C ALA A 63 -14.62 9.48 22.36
#